data_AF-F5YXA3-F1
#
_entry.id   AF-F5YXA3-F1
#
_cell.length_a   1.000
_cell.length_b   1.000
_cell.length_c   1.000
_cell.angle_alpha   90.00
_cell.angle_beta   90.00
_cell.angle_gamma   90.00
#
_symmetry.space_group_name_H-M   'P 1'
#
loop_
_entity.id
_entity.type
_entity.pdbx_description
1 polymer ?
#
loop_
_entity_poly.entity_id
_entity_poly.type
_entity_poly.pdbx_seq_one_letter_code
_entity_poly.pdbx_strand_id
1 'polypeptide(L)'
;MSPAGISMFYGSTDIETAVAEIGAHSSYGHAVTGEFNPAQELRLIDLTKLPGLPSIFNPSLRERYYATLFLREFIHDLTLPIDLDGREHIDYVPTQVFTEYLRYAFPARVDGLMFGSSQGPGANVVVFYGPDFCSDKGSENEYTRLSLDPSSVRKHRVTTVIRKPTKI
;
A
#
# COMPACT_ATOMS: atom_id res chain seq x y z
N MET A 1 0.78 7.69 3.81
CA MET A 1 0.03 7.62 2.54
C MET A 1 -1.35 8.30 2.61
N SER A 2 -2.14 8.15 3.67
CA SER A 2 -3.38 8.93 3.83
C SER A 2 -3.13 10.23 4.61
N PRO A 3 -3.77 11.36 4.23
CA PRO A 3 -3.82 12.55 5.08
C PRO A 3 -4.60 12.29 6.38
N ALA A 4 -4.33 13.08 7.40
CA ALA A 4 -5.10 13.03 8.64
C ALA A 4 -6.59 13.27 8.36
N GLY A 5 -7.46 12.40 8.90
CA GLY A 5 -8.91 12.46 8.68
C GLY A 5 -9.41 11.77 7.41
N ILE A 6 -8.53 11.26 6.55
CA ILE A 6 -8.93 10.50 5.36
C ILE A 6 -8.69 9.01 5.61
N SER A 7 -9.78 8.24 5.70
CA SER A 7 -9.71 6.78 5.85
C SER A 7 -9.43 6.10 4.51
N MET A 8 -8.51 5.14 4.52
CA MET A 8 -8.17 4.23 3.43
C MET A 8 -7.92 2.85 4.02
N PHE A 9 -8.11 1.81 3.23
CA PHE A 9 -7.80 0.44 3.61
C PHE A 9 -6.32 0.15 3.33
N TYR A 10 -5.63 -0.42 4.31
CA TYR A 10 -4.25 -0.89 4.20
C TYR A 10 -4.22 -2.40 4.47
N GLY A 11 -3.67 -3.17 3.55
CA GLY A 11 -3.51 -4.61 3.68
C GLY A 11 -2.31 -5.13 2.91
N SER A 12 -2.18 -6.44 2.85
CA SER A 12 -1.12 -7.12 2.10
C SER A 12 -1.69 -8.30 1.34
N THR A 13 -0.98 -8.75 0.30
CA THR A 13 -1.39 -9.86 -0.57
C THR A 13 -1.36 -11.23 0.12
N ASP A 14 -0.69 -11.33 1.27
CA ASP A 14 -0.57 -12.54 2.06
C ASP A 14 -0.43 -12.22 3.56
N ILE A 15 -0.72 -13.24 4.38
CA ILE A 15 -0.76 -13.11 5.83
C ILE A 15 0.63 -12.87 6.45
N GLU A 16 1.68 -13.45 5.86
CA GLU A 16 3.05 -13.31 6.38
C GLU A 16 3.51 -11.86 6.27
N THR A 17 3.24 -11.23 5.13
CA THR A 17 3.50 -9.82 4.87
C THR A 17 2.69 -8.92 5.81
N ALA A 18 1.39 -9.17 5.95
CA ALA A 18 0.55 -8.36 6.85
C ALA A 18 1.04 -8.42 8.30
N VAL A 19 1.40 -9.61 8.79
CA VAL A 19 1.93 -9.78 10.15
C VAL A 19 3.30 -9.10 10.32
N ALA A 20 4.18 -9.20 9.32
CA ALA A 20 5.49 -8.56 9.36
C ALA A 20 5.39 -7.03 9.38
N GLU A 21 4.51 -6.46 8.55
CA GLU A 21 4.25 -5.01 8.52
C GLU A 21 3.67 -4.50 9.84
N ILE A 22 2.70 -5.22 10.43
CA ILE A 22 2.18 -4.89 11.77
C ILE A 22 3.30 -4.94 12.80
N GLY A 23 4.15 -5.97 12.75
CA GLY A 23 5.26 -6.16 13.68
C GLY A 23 6.34 -5.08 13.61
N ALA A 24 6.59 -4.52 12.43
CA ALA A 24 7.56 -3.45 12.24
C ALA A 24 7.06 -2.10 12.78
N HIS A 25 5.75 -1.86 12.74
CA HIS A 25 5.14 -0.57 13.10
C HIS A 25 4.41 -0.57 14.46
N SER A 26 4.46 -1.69 15.19
CA SER A 26 3.74 -1.87 16.46
C SER A 26 4.67 -2.33 17.57
N SER A 27 4.54 -1.71 18.74
CA SER A 27 5.17 -2.19 19.99
C SER A 27 4.40 -3.35 20.63
N TYR A 28 3.21 -3.70 20.12
CA TYR A 28 2.38 -4.78 20.64
C TYR A 28 2.85 -6.15 20.12
N GLY A 29 3.00 -7.12 21.03
CA GLY A 29 3.42 -8.49 20.69
C GLY A 29 2.37 -9.38 20.01
N HIS A 30 1.30 -8.80 19.47
CA HIS A 30 0.23 -9.55 18.81
C HIS A 30 -0.34 -8.78 17.61
N ALA A 31 -0.72 -9.51 16.57
CA ALA A 31 -1.43 -9.00 15.39
C ALA A 31 -2.75 -9.75 15.22
N VAL A 32 -3.77 -9.07 14.69
CA VAL A 32 -5.02 -9.71 14.25
C VAL A 32 -5.13 -9.49 12.75
N THR A 33 -5.38 -10.55 12.01
CA THR A 33 -5.53 -10.52 10.55
C THR A 33 -6.91 -11.00 10.16
N GLY A 34 -7.44 -10.49 9.06
CA GLY A 34 -8.63 -11.00 8.38
C GLY A 34 -8.45 -10.85 6.87
N GLU A 35 -8.94 -11.81 6.12
CA GLU A 35 -8.89 -11.81 4.66
C GLU A 35 -10.02 -10.97 4.09
N PHE A 36 -9.67 -9.98 3.27
CA PHE A 36 -10.61 -9.16 2.53
C PHE A 36 -10.57 -9.54 1.06
N ASN A 37 -11.75 -9.81 0.49
CA ASN A 37 -11.94 -10.13 -0.91
C ASN A 37 -12.60 -8.95 -1.64
N PRO A 38 -12.22 -8.60 -2.87
CA PRO A 38 -12.93 -7.61 -3.65
C PRO A 38 -14.39 -8.04 -3.88
N ALA A 39 -15.35 -7.23 -3.41
CA ALA A 39 -16.77 -7.46 -3.69
C ALA A 39 -17.16 -6.98 -5.10
N GLN A 40 -16.33 -6.13 -5.70
CA GLN A 40 -16.45 -5.60 -7.05
C GLN A 40 -15.06 -5.49 -7.70
N GLU A 41 -15.01 -5.22 -9.00
CA GLU A 41 -13.74 -4.95 -9.70
C GLU A 41 -13.03 -3.75 -9.05
N LEU A 42 -11.78 -3.96 -8.63
CA LEU A 42 -10.88 -2.91 -8.14
C LEU A 42 -9.74 -2.71 -9.15
N ARG A 43 -9.47 -1.46 -9.50
CA ARG A 43 -8.38 -1.05 -10.39
C ARG A 43 -7.23 -0.49 -9.58
N LEU A 44 -6.19 -1.29 -9.42
CA LEU A 44 -5.00 -0.91 -8.69
C LEU A 44 -3.88 -0.55 -9.66
N ILE A 45 -3.11 0.49 -9.33
CA ILE A 45 -1.82 0.71 -9.97
C ILE A 45 -0.82 -0.27 -9.36
N ASP A 46 -0.34 -1.20 -10.18
CA ASP A 46 0.68 -2.17 -9.79
C ASP A 46 2.09 -1.57 -9.93
N LEU A 47 2.65 -1.15 -8.80
CA LEU A 47 4.01 -0.64 -8.67
C LEU A 47 5.03 -1.76 -8.33
N THR A 48 4.59 -3.02 -8.21
CA THR A 48 5.51 -4.15 -7.95
C THR A 48 6.37 -4.49 -9.17
N LYS A 49 5.96 -4.04 -10.36
CA LYS A 49 6.60 -4.36 -11.65
C LYS A 49 6.81 -3.11 -12.49
N LEU A 50 7.77 -2.29 -12.10
CA LEU A 50 8.17 -1.16 -12.94
C LEU A 50 8.97 -1.60 -14.17
N PRO A 51 8.82 -0.91 -15.31
CA PRO A 51 9.69 -1.14 -16.45
C PRO A 51 11.15 -0.85 -16.13
N GLY A 52 12.06 -1.42 -16.92
CA GLY A 52 13.46 -1.07 -16.89
C GLY A 52 13.65 0.42 -17.17
N LEU A 53 14.56 1.07 -16.44
CA LEU A 53 14.88 2.48 -16.68
C LEU A 53 15.49 2.61 -18.09
N PRO A 54 14.86 3.39 -18.99
CA PRO A 54 15.43 3.65 -20.31
C PRO A 54 16.83 4.25 -20.25
N SER A 55 17.57 4.23 -21.37
CA SER A 55 18.81 5.01 -21.46
C SER A 55 18.50 6.50 -21.45
N ILE A 56 19.16 7.26 -20.59
CA ILE A 56 19.10 8.73 -20.55
C ILE A 56 19.56 9.37 -21.87
N PHE A 57 20.37 8.65 -22.66
CA PHE A 57 20.88 9.12 -23.95
C PHE A 57 19.94 8.84 -25.12
N ASN A 58 18.80 8.17 -24.91
CA ASN A 58 17.81 7.97 -25.97
C ASN A 58 16.77 9.11 -25.92
N PRO A 59 16.81 10.09 -26.85
CA PRO A 59 15.93 11.26 -26.79
C PRO A 59 14.46 10.88 -26.94
N SER A 60 14.17 9.81 -27.70
CA SER A 60 12.80 9.34 -27.94
C SER A 60 12.12 8.75 -26.69
N LEU A 61 12.90 8.40 -25.66
CA LEU A 61 12.40 7.82 -24.41
C LEU A 61 12.54 8.76 -23.21
N ARG A 62 12.85 10.04 -23.44
CA ARG A 62 13.14 11.00 -22.38
C ARG A 62 12.01 11.13 -21.36
N GLU A 63 10.76 11.24 -21.79
CA GLU A 63 9.60 11.32 -20.88
C GLU A 63 9.43 10.05 -20.07
N ARG A 64 9.55 8.88 -20.73
CA ARG A 64 9.48 7.58 -20.05
C ARG A 64 10.60 7.38 -19.05
N TYR A 65 11.79 7.91 -19.32
CA TYR A 65 12.92 7.91 -18.40
C TYR A 65 12.56 8.60 -17.08
N TYR A 66 12.13 9.86 -17.15
CA TYR A 66 11.81 10.63 -15.94
C TYR A 66 10.57 10.09 -15.22
N ALA A 67 9.56 9.62 -15.95
CA ALA A 67 8.39 8.98 -15.33
C ALA A 67 8.78 7.69 -14.59
N THR A 68 9.63 6.85 -15.19
CA THR A 68 10.10 5.60 -14.56
C THR A 68 11.00 5.90 -13.36
N LEU A 69 11.88 6.91 -13.48
CA LEU A 69 12.72 7.37 -12.38
C LEU A 69 11.88 7.88 -11.22
N PHE A 70 10.89 8.75 -11.49
CA PHE A 70 9.97 9.24 -10.47
C PHE A 70 9.26 8.09 -9.75
N LEU A 71 8.71 7.12 -10.48
CA LEU A 71 8.03 5.97 -9.86
C LEU A 71 8.98 5.11 -9.01
N ARG A 72 10.25 4.98 -9.40
CA ARG A 72 11.25 4.25 -8.61
C ARG A 72 11.57 4.96 -7.30
N GLU A 73 11.83 6.27 -7.35
CA GLU A 73 12.07 7.08 -6.15
C GLU A 73 10.83 7.11 -5.26
N PHE A 74 9.64 7.23 -5.84
CA PHE A 74 8.37 7.17 -5.12
C PHE A 74 8.18 5.84 -4.36
N ILE A 75 8.48 4.70 -4.99
CA ILE A 75 8.43 3.39 -4.32
C ILE A 75 9.50 3.29 -3.23
N HIS A 76 10.69 3.84 -3.47
CA HIS A 76 11.73 3.90 -2.45
C HIS A 76 11.21 4.62 -1.21
N ASP A 77 10.64 5.81 -1.37
CA ASP A 77 10.05 6.60 -0.28
C ASP A 77 8.90 5.85 0.43
N LEU A 78 8.08 5.09 -0.30
CA LEU A 78 7.02 4.26 0.29
C LEU A 78 7.53 3.09 1.16
N THR A 79 8.75 2.61 0.90
CA THR A 79 9.28 1.39 1.52
C THR A 79 10.30 1.66 2.63
N LEU A 80 10.71 2.92 2.79
CA LEU A 80 11.62 3.35 3.85
C LEU A 80 10.93 3.17 5.22
N PRO A 81 11.63 2.62 6.24
CA PRO A 81 11.13 2.60 7.60
C PRO A 81 11.00 4.04 8.09
N ILE A 82 9.84 4.37 8.65
CA ILE A 82 9.56 5.71 9.13
C ILE A 82 9.83 5.72 10.63
N ASP A 83 10.82 6.51 11.02
CA ASP A 83 11.09 6.77 12.43
C ASP A 83 9.93 7.61 12.99
N LEU A 84 9.21 7.04 13.96
CA LEU A 84 8.12 7.72 14.67
C LEU A 84 8.68 8.74 15.69
N ASP A 85 9.46 9.71 15.20
CA ASP A 85 10.23 10.68 15.99
C ASP A 85 9.57 12.07 16.09
N GLY A 86 8.33 12.20 15.59
CA GLY A 86 7.60 13.48 15.51
C GLY A 86 7.85 14.29 14.24
N ARG A 87 8.68 13.83 13.29
CA ARG A 87 8.83 14.42 11.94
C ARG A 87 8.03 13.70 10.87
N GLU A 88 7.22 12.71 11.23
CA GLU A 88 6.54 11.83 10.27
C GLU A 88 5.70 12.64 9.27
N HIS A 89 5.10 13.74 9.74
CA HIS A 89 4.27 14.62 8.92
C HIS A 89 4.97 15.23 7.70
N ILE A 90 6.31 15.39 7.70
CA ILE A 90 7.05 15.97 6.58
C ILE A 90 7.38 14.89 5.54
N ASP A 91 7.83 13.73 5.99
CA ASP A 91 8.21 12.61 5.13
C ASP A 91 7.00 12.00 4.40
N TYR A 92 5.79 12.17 4.95
CA TYR A 92 4.56 11.70 4.31
C TYR A 92 3.98 12.63 3.23
N VAL A 93 4.39 13.91 3.14
CA VAL A 93 3.75 14.86 2.21
C VAL A 93 3.82 14.41 0.75
N PRO A 94 4.97 13.97 0.21
CA PRO A 94 5.05 13.55 -1.19
C PRO A 94 4.14 12.35 -1.50
N THR A 95 4.10 11.36 -0.60
CA THR A 95 3.28 10.15 -0.77
C THR A 95 1.79 10.44 -0.66
N GLN A 96 1.39 11.36 0.22
CA GLN A 96 0.02 11.83 0.35
C GLN A 96 -0.45 12.60 -0.89
N VAL A 97 0.33 13.59 -1.35
CA VAL A 97 -0.02 14.40 -2.53
C VAL A 97 -0.21 13.53 -3.76
N PHE A 98 0.68 12.56 -4.00
CA PHE A 98 0.53 11.66 -5.14
C PHE A 98 -0.70 10.75 -5.00
N THR A 99 -0.97 10.25 -3.79
CA THR A 99 -2.15 9.42 -3.50
C THR A 99 -3.45 10.20 -3.72
N GLU A 100 -3.52 11.46 -3.29
CA GLU A 100 -4.67 12.33 -3.53
C GLU A 100 -4.85 12.68 -5.01
N TYR A 101 -3.76 12.93 -5.73
CA TYR A 101 -3.80 13.11 -7.18
C TYR A 101 -4.41 11.88 -7.87
N LEU A 102 -3.97 10.68 -7.51
CA LEU A 102 -4.52 9.43 -8.06
C LEU A 102 -6.01 9.27 -7.76
N ARG A 103 -6.44 9.67 -6.56
CA ARG A 103 -7.82 9.52 -6.12
C ARG A 103 -8.78 10.52 -6.78
N TYR A 104 -8.35 11.77 -6.97
CA TYR A 104 -9.28 12.86 -7.32
C TYR A 104 -9.03 13.51 -8.68
N ALA A 105 -7.80 13.46 -9.21
CA ALA A 105 -7.41 14.22 -10.40
C ALA A 105 -6.92 13.34 -11.56
N PHE A 106 -6.63 12.06 -11.31
CA PHE A 106 -6.20 11.15 -12.36
C PHE A 106 -7.31 10.96 -13.40
N PRO A 107 -7.00 10.98 -14.71
CA PRO A 107 -8.01 10.96 -15.78
C PRO A 107 -8.76 9.62 -15.92
N ALA A 108 -8.40 8.61 -15.15
CA ALA A 108 -9.05 7.30 -15.13
C ALA A 108 -9.38 6.88 -13.70
N ARG A 109 -10.33 5.94 -13.56
CA ARG A 109 -10.65 5.34 -12.26
C ARG A 109 -9.44 4.56 -11.73
N VAL A 110 -8.98 4.95 -10.56
CA VAL A 110 -7.98 4.24 -9.75
C VAL A 110 -8.58 4.04 -8.36
N ASP A 111 -8.69 2.79 -7.94
CA ASP A 111 -9.22 2.41 -6.64
C ASP A 111 -8.12 2.24 -5.59
N GLY A 112 -6.85 2.19 -5.99
CA GLY A 112 -5.76 1.98 -5.07
C GLY A 112 -4.39 1.76 -5.72
N LEU A 113 -3.44 1.38 -4.86
CA LEU A 113 -2.04 1.15 -5.17
C LEU A 113 -1.61 -0.22 -4.63
N MET A 114 -0.71 -0.88 -5.34
CA MET A 114 -0.02 -2.07 -4.87
C MET A 114 1.48 -1.91 -5.07
N PHE A 115 2.29 -2.18 -4.06
CA PHE A 115 3.75 -2.04 -4.11
C PHE A 115 4.43 -3.11 -3.24
N GLY A 116 5.70 -3.44 -3.52
CA GLY A 116 6.41 -4.49 -2.77
C GLY A 116 6.58 -4.13 -1.29
N SER A 117 6.46 -5.11 -0.40
CA SER A 117 6.73 -4.91 1.03
C SER A 117 8.24 -4.97 1.32
N SER A 118 8.70 -4.15 2.25
CA SER A 118 10.08 -4.25 2.79
C SER A 118 10.18 -5.22 3.99
N GLN A 119 9.03 -5.60 4.57
CA GLN A 119 8.96 -6.43 5.77
C GLN A 119 8.57 -7.89 5.47
N GLY A 120 7.86 -8.13 4.37
CA GLY A 120 7.35 -9.45 3.98
C GLY A 120 7.70 -9.88 2.56
N PRO A 121 7.37 -11.12 2.18
CA PRO A 121 7.63 -11.67 0.85
C PRO A 121 6.66 -11.16 -0.25
N GLY A 122 5.53 -10.59 0.12
CA GLY A 122 4.48 -10.14 -0.80
C GLY A 122 4.44 -8.63 -1.02
N ALA A 123 3.26 -8.14 -1.36
CA ALA A 123 3.01 -6.74 -1.66
C ALA A 123 2.03 -6.13 -0.65
N ASN A 124 2.25 -4.84 -0.37
CA ASN A 124 1.30 -3.99 0.33
C ASN A 124 0.28 -3.47 -0.67
N VAL A 125 -0.97 -3.36 -0.20
CA VAL A 125 -2.11 -2.89 -0.96
C VAL A 125 -2.78 -1.76 -0.18
N VAL A 126 -2.99 -0.64 -0.85
CA VAL A 126 -3.77 0.48 -0.34
C VAL A 126 -4.98 0.66 -1.22
N VAL A 127 -6.17 0.63 -0.65
CA VAL A 127 -7.42 0.86 -1.37
C VAL A 127 -8.05 2.15 -0.86
N PHE A 128 -8.46 3.04 -1.77
CA PHE A 128 -8.97 4.38 -1.50
C PHE A 128 -10.42 4.39 -1.00
N TYR A 129 -10.80 3.36 -0.25
CA TYR A 129 -12.10 3.19 0.37
C TYR A 129 -11.93 3.08 1.89
N GLY A 130 -12.81 3.78 2.61
CA GLY A 130 -12.91 3.69 4.06
C GLY A 130 -13.81 2.53 4.51
N PRO A 131 -14.01 2.39 5.83
CA PRO A 131 -14.78 1.28 6.42
C PRO A 131 -16.24 1.22 5.94
N ASP A 132 -16.84 2.33 5.51
CA ASP A 132 -18.22 2.37 4.99
C ASP A 132 -18.41 1.56 3.70
N PHE A 133 -17.32 1.22 3.02
CA PHE A 133 -17.30 0.39 1.81
C PHE A 133 -16.89 -1.06 2.12
N CYS A 134 -16.76 -1.42 3.39
CA CYS A 134 -16.44 -2.77 3.84
C CYS A 134 -17.69 -3.45 4.41
N SER A 135 -17.83 -4.75 4.18
CA SER A 135 -18.90 -5.55 4.77
C SER A 135 -18.40 -6.95 5.05
N ASP A 136 -19.07 -7.70 5.93
CA ASP A 136 -18.79 -9.12 6.11
C ASP A 136 -19.33 -9.92 4.92
N LYS A 137 -18.65 -11.02 4.62
CA LYS A 137 -19.05 -11.97 3.58
C LYS A 137 -20.47 -12.48 3.80
N GLY A 138 -21.32 -12.32 2.78
CA GLY A 138 -22.76 -12.61 2.84
C GLY A 138 -23.63 -11.41 3.21
N SER A 139 -23.03 -10.25 3.53
CA SER A 139 -23.73 -8.99 3.85
C SER A 139 -23.39 -7.86 2.86
N GLU A 140 -22.80 -8.18 1.71
CA GLU A 140 -22.40 -7.20 0.71
C GLU A 140 -23.60 -6.51 0.04
N ASN A 141 -23.42 -5.25 -0.34
CA ASN A 141 -24.37 -4.47 -1.11
C ASN A 141 -23.66 -3.78 -2.32
N GLU A 142 -24.38 -2.98 -3.08
CA GLU A 142 -23.85 -2.29 -4.27
C GLU A 142 -22.73 -1.26 -3.98
N TYR A 143 -22.60 -0.81 -2.74
CA TYR A 143 -21.53 0.08 -2.28
C TYR A 143 -20.36 -0.68 -1.68
N THR A 144 -20.49 -1.97 -1.35
CA THR A 144 -19.38 -2.76 -0.83
C THR A 144 -18.27 -2.87 -1.87
N ARG A 145 -17.03 -2.64 -1.44
CA ARG A 145 -15.80 -2.76 -2.24
C ARG A 145 -14.91 -3.87 -1.73
N LEU A 146 -14.87 -4.05 -0.41
CA LEU A 146 -14.11 -5.10 0.25
C LEU A 146 -15.02 -5.91 1.16
N SER A 147 -14.94 -7.24 1.04
CA SER A 147 -15.71 -8.19 1.83
C SER A 147 -14.77 -8.95 2.77
N LEU A 148 -14.93 -8.78 4.08
CA LEU A 148 -14.19 -9.54 5.08
C LEU A 148 -14.75 -10.95 5.15
N ASP A 149 -13.91 -11.98 5.06
CA ASP A 149 -14.31 -13.33 5.46
C ASP A 149 -14.15 -13.48 6.98
N PRO A 150 -15.23 -13.50 7.79
CA PRO A 150 -15.09 -13.51 9.25
C PRO A 150 -14.46 -14.82 9.76
N SER A 151 -14.58 -15.90 8.99
CA SER A 151 -13.98 -17.20 9.32
C SER A 151 -12.46 -17.21 9.16
N SER A 152 -11.90 -16.24 8.45
CA SER A 152 -10.46 -16.06 8.25
C SER A 152 -9.77 -15.30 9.39
N VAL A 153 -10.54 -14.72 10.33
CA VAL A 153 -9.97 -13.88 11.38
C VAL A 153 -9.09 -14.72 12.32
N ARG A 154 -7.83 -14.33 12.46
CA ARG A 154 -6.83 -15.02 13.28
C ARG A 154 -6.02 -14.04 14.11
N LYS A 155 -5.61 -14.48 15.31
CA LYS A 155 -4.67 -13.77 16.16
C LYS A 155 -3.30 -14.43 16.06
N HIS A 156 -2.26 -13.63 15.84
CA HIS A 156 -0.88 -14.04 15.73
C HIS A 156 -0.07 -13.41 16.85
N ARG A 157 0.95 -14.13 17.32
CA ARG A 157 1.98 -13.54 18.19
C ARG A 157 3.07 -12.97 17.30
N VAL A 158 3.48 -11.74 17.57
CA VAL A 158 4.52 -11.06 16.80
C VAL A 158 5.74 -10.87 17.66
N THR A 159 6.87 -11.38 17.19
CA THR A 159 8.21 -11.04 17.71
C THR A 159 8.78 -10.01 16.76
N THR A 160 8.96 -8.78 17.23
CA THR A 160 9.49 -7.66 16.44
C THR A 160 10.84 -8.04 15.83
N VAL A 161 10.88 -8.20 14.51
CA VAL A 161 12.12 -8.33 13.73
C VAL A 161 12.04 -7.30 12.61
N ILE A 162 12.56 -6.10 12.85
CA ILE A 162 12.66 -5.06 11.82
C ILE A 162 13.68 -5.56 10.78
N ARG A 163 13.21 -5.85 9.56
CA ARG A 163 14.11 -6.11 8.44
C ARG A 163 14.60 -4.76 7.92
N LYS A 164 15.91 -4.53 7.95
CA LYS A 164 16.51 -3.35 7.31
C LYS A 164 16.40 -3.53 5.78
N PRO A 165 15.93 -2.52 5.03
CA PRO A 165 15.86 -2.63 3.59
C PRO A 165 17.26 -2.86 3.01
N THR A 166 17.36 -3.83 2.12
CA THR A 166 18.57 -4.08 1.32
C THR A 166 18.72 -2.91 0.35
N LYS A 167 19.86 -2.21 0.35
CA LYS A 167 20.16 -1.19 -0.66
C LYS A 167 20.07 -1.83 -2.04
N ILE A 168 19.19 -1.31 -2.88
CA ILE A 168 19.05 -1.66 -4.31
C ILE A 168 20.24 -1.06 -5.08
#